data_AF-A0A7X7E725-F1
#
_entry.id   AF-A0A7X7E725-F1
#
_cell.length_a   1.000
_cell.length_b   1.000
_cell.length_c   1.000
_cell.angle_alpha   90.00
_cell.angle_beta   90.00
_cell.angle_gamma   90.00
#
_symmetry.space_group_name_H-M   'P 1'
#
loop_
_entity.id
_entity.type
_entity.pdbx_description
1 polymer ?
#
loop_
_entity_poly.entity_id
_entity_poly.type
_entity_poly.pdbx_seq_one_letter_code
_entity_poly.pdbx_strand_id
1 'polypeptide(L)'
;ENAKLADRILFNLSDAQKLDFTYGTFFGTFLAMNAEVTGQSGDLFGGLFAESYNGQNQFHINSFTTTTVPEPGTLSLIVLGLVGFIPMLRRKK
;
A
#
# COMPACT_ATOMS: atom_id res chain seq x y z
N GLU A 1 -3.42 17.59 -5.70
CA GLU A 1 -4.17 16.78 -6.69
C GLU A 1 -3.33 15.60 -7.18
N ASN A 2 -2.14 15.89 -7.69
CA ASN A 2 -1.07 14.95 -8.05
C ASN A 2 -0.87 13.74 -7.13
N ALA A 3 -0.77 13.93 -5.82
CA ALA A 3 -0.62 12.85 -4.84
C ALA A 3 -1.79 11.82 -4.87
N LYS A 4 -3.04 12.27 -5.08
CA LYS A 4 -4.22 11.39 -5.12
C LYS A 4 -4.29 10.55 -6.40
N LEU A 5 -3.71 11.04 -7.49
CA LEU A 5 -3.61 10.32 -8.76
C LEU A 5 -2.53 9.23 -8.66
N ALA A 6 -1.40 9.54 -8.03
CA ALA A 6 -0.32 8.58 -7.80
C ALA A 6 -0.76 7.33 -7.03
N ASP A 7 -1.65 7.45 -6.05
CA ASP A 7 -2.17 6.30 -5.26
C ASP A 7 -2.95 5.27 -6.10
N ARG A 8 -3.40 5.65 -7.30
CA ARG A 8 -4.27 4.82 -8.14
C ARG A 8 -3.53 4.17 -9.31
N ILE A 9 -2.26 4.48 -9.50
CA ILE A 9 -1.48 4.04 -10.65
C ILE A 9 -0.39 3.10 -10.16
N LEU A 10 -0.41 1.87 -10.69
CA LEU A 10 0.62 0.86 -10.47
C LEU A 10 1.30 0.53 -11.79
N PHE A 11 2.61 0.76 -11.86
CA PHE A 11 3.46 0.32 -12.96
C PHE A 11 4.15 -0.98 -12.56
N ASN A 12 3.74 -2.08 -13.17
CA ASN A 12 4.42 -3.37 -13.01
C ASN A 12 5.44 -3.55 -14.13
N LEU A 13 6.71 -3.36 -13.80
CA LEU A 13 7.84 -3.37 -14.71
C LEU A 13 8.77 -4.55 -14.36
N SER A 14 8.20 -5.76 -14.37
CA SER A 14 8.90 -6.99 -13.94
C SER A 14 10.18 -7.27 -14.71
N ASP A 15 10.21 -6.89 -15.98
CA ASP A 15 11.30 -7.18 -16.91
C ASP A 15 12.23 -5.98 -17.14
N ALA A 16 11.94 -4.84 -16.48
CA ALA A 16 12.78 -3.66 -16.60
C ALA A 16 14.14 -3.91 -15.91
N GLN A 17 15.22 -3.66 -16.65
CA GLN A 17 16.59 -3.67 -16.12
C GLN A 17 17.11 -2.28 -15.79
N LYS A 18 16.52 -1.24 -16.39
CA LYS A 18 16.90 0.16 -16.17
C LYS A 18 15.68 1.07 -16.18
N LEU A 19 15.69 2.06 -15.30
CA LEU A 19 14.67 3.10 -15.20
C LEU A 19 15.33 4.45 -15.07
N ASP A 20 14.90 5.39 -15.91
CA ASP A 20 15.47 6.73 -15.96
C ASP A 20 14.45 7.76 -15.46
N PHE A 21 14.72 8.30 -14.27
CA PHE A 21 13.99 9.42 -13.66
C PHE A 21 14.85 10.70 -13.60
N THR A 22 15.82 10.85 -14.51
CA THR A 22 16.80 11.95 -14.50
C THR A 22 16.14 13.33 -14.52
N TYR A 23 15.10 13.53 -15.33
CA TYR A 23 14.37 14.80 -15.39
C TYR A 23 12.87 14.59 -15.48
N GLY A 24 12.14 15.18 -14.53
CA GLY A 24 10.69 15.33 -14.62
C GLY A 24 9.92 15.00 -13.35
N THR A 25 8.60 15.02 -13.47
CA THR A 25 7.69 14.65 -12.40
C THR A 25 7.01 13.33 -12.73
N PHE A 26 7.14 12.34 -11.85
CA PHE A 26 6.58 11.01 -12.01
C PHE A 26 5.46 10.78 -10.98
N PHE A 27 4.39 10.12 -11.40
CA PHE A 27 3.23 9.83 -10.55
C PHE A 27 2.90 8.35 -10.62
N GLY A 28 2.85 7.67 -9.48
CA GLY A 28 2.46 6.27 -9.38
C GLY A 28 3.38 5.46 -8.48
N THR A 29 3.00 4.20 -8.30
CA THR A 29 3.86 3.19 -7.67
C THR A 29 4.54 2.36 -8.76
N PHE A 30 5.87 2.34 -8.76
CA PHE A 30 6.69 1.60 -9.71
C PHE A 30 7.25 0.34 -9.06
N LEU A 31 6.87 -0.82 -9.59
CA LEU A 31 7.39 -2.13 -9.21
C LEU A 31 8.39 -2.60 -10.28
N ALA A 32 9.67 -2.47 -10.00
CA ALA A 32 10.75 -2.73 -10.95
C ALA A 32 11.93 -3.44 -10.25
N MET A 33 11.65 -4.59 -9.64
CA MET A 33 12.58 -5.29 -8.73
C MET A 33 13.94 -5.66 -9.36
N ASN A 34 14.04 -5.71 -10.68
CA ASN A 34 15.25 -6.05 -11.42
C ASN A 34 15.92 -4.83 -12.07
N ALA A 35 15.44 -3.62 -11.77
CA ALA A 35 15.89 -2.40 -12.41
C ALA A 35 16.87 -1.61 -11.55
N GLU A 36 17.96 -1.17 -12.18
CA GLU A 36 18.76 -0.05 -11.71
C GLU A 36 18.05 1.26 -12.05
N VAL A 37 17.77 2.07 -11.04
CA VAL A 37 17.04 3.35 -11.22
C VAL A 37 17.99 4.52 -11.02
N THR A 38 18.03 5.43 -12.00
CA THR A 38 18.81 6.66 -11.93
C THR A 38 17.93 7.89 -11.86
N GLY A 39 18.43 8.94 -11.19
CA GLY A 39 17.70 10.18 -10.99
C GLY A 39 18.62 11.39 -10.81
N GLN A 40 18.18 12.58 -11.23
CA GLN A 40 19.00 13.79 -11.11
C GLN A 40 18.20 14.99 -10.60
N SER A 41 17.03 15.28 -11.18
CA SER A 41 16.20 16.41 -10.74
C SER A 41 14.72 16.15 -11.03
N GLY A 42 13.88 16.44 -10.04
CA GLY A 42 12.43 16.35 -10.14
C GLY A 42 11.77 15.62 -8.98
N ASP A 43 10.47 15.37 -9.12
CA ASP A 43 9.61 14.84 -8.07
C ASP A 43 9.06 13.47 -8.44
N LEU A 44 9.07 12.53 -7.50
CA LEU A 44 8.33 11.27 -7.60
C LEU A 44 7.21 11.25 -6.57
N PHE A 45 5.97 11.26 -7.03
CA PHE A 45 4.78 11.08 -6.20
C PHE A 45 4.37 9.62 -6.23
N GLY A 46 4.40 8.96 -5.07
CA GLY A 46 4.07 7.54 -4.93
C GLY A 46 5.25 6.70 -4.43
N GLY A 47 5.32 5.45 -4.88
CA GLY A 47 6.30 4.46 -4.41
C GLY A 47 7.26 3.99 -5.49
N LEU A 48 8.48 3.64 -5.11
CA LEU A 48 9.45 2.99 -5.98
C LEU A 48 10.01 1.75 -5.28
N PHE A 49 9.86 0.59 -5.91
CA PHE A 49 10.41 -0.68 -5.46
C PHE A 49 11.32 -1.20 -6.57
N ALA A 50 12.63 -1.14 -6.34
CA ALA A 50 13.63 -1.44 -7.36
C ALA A 50 14.86 -2.14 -6.78
N GLU A 51 15.72 -2.67 -7.65
CA GLU A 51 16.98 -3.32 -7.26
C GLU A 51 17.91 -2.31 -6.58
N SER A 52 18.05 -1.13 -7.18
CA SER A 52 18.84 -0.04 -6.64
C SER A 52 18.32 1.32 -7.11
N TYR A 53 18.63 2.37 -6.35
CA TYR A 53 18.35 3.75 -6.72
C TYR A 53 19.59 4.62 -6.50
N ASN A 54 19.95 5.40 -7.52
CA ASN A 54 21.01 6.40 -7.45
C ASN A 54 20.52 7.74 -8.03
N GLY A 55 20.29 8.73 -7.18
CA GLY A 55 19.88 10.05 -7.65
C GLY A 55 19.51 11.06 -6.58
N GLN A 56 19.05 12.23 -7.04
CA GLN A 56 18.70 13.38 -6.19
C GLN A 56 17.22 13.81 -6.30
N ASN A 57 16.34 12.95 -6.83
CA ASN A 57 14.92 13.27 -6.92
C ASN A 57 14.28 13.35 -5.53
N GLN A 58 13.27 14.21 -5.40
CA GLN A 58 12.46 14.30 -4.19
C GLN A 58 11.34 13.26 -4.22
N PHE A 59 11.25 12.43 -3.18
CA PHE A 59 10.19 11.43 -3.04
C PHE A 59 9.05 11.97 -2.17
N HIS A 60 7.88 12.10 -2.76
CA HIS A 60 6.62 12.48 -2.12
C HIS A 60 5.81 11.21 -1.88
N ILE A 61 6.21 10.46 -0.85
CA ILE A 61 5.59 9.19 -0.48
C ILE A 61 4.26 9.48 0.22
N ASN A 62 3.17 8.90 -0.29
CA ASN A 62 1.87 9.03 0.35
C ASN A 62 1.83 8.18 1.62
N SER A 63 1.48 8.82 2.74
CA SER A 63 1.30 8.12 4.01
C SER A 63 0.10 7.18 3.92
N PHE A 64 0.27 5.93 4.34
CA PHE A 64 -0.85 5.02 4.51
C PHE A 64 -1.77 5.61 5.59
N THR A 65 -2.92 6.12 5.16
CA THR A 65 -3.97 6.51 6.10
C THR A 65 -4.69 5.25 6.54
N THR A 66 -4.66 4.97 7.84
CA THR A 66 -5.47 3.87 8.38
C THR A 66 -6.93 4.25 8.21
N THR A 67 -7.60 3.67 7.21
CA THR A 67 -9.05 3.71 7.17
C THR A 67 -9.56 2.78 8.25
N THR A 68 -10.47 3.26 9.08
CA THR A 68 -11.18 2.38 10.01
C THR A 68 -12.06 1.48 9.18
N VAL A 69 -11.58 0.27 8.88
CA VAL A 69 -12.42 -0.78 8.32
C VAL A 69 -13.51 -1.07 9.35
N PRO A 70 -14.80 -1.03 8.98
CA PRO A 70 -15.85 -1.48 9.89
C PRO A 70 -15.53 -2.92 10.30
N GLU A 71 -15.24 -3.15 11.58
CA GLU A 71 -14.97 -4.50 12.08
C GLU A 71 -16.19 -5.37 11.76
N PRO A 72 -16.06 -6.42 10.93
CA PRO A 72 -17.21 -7.18 10.47
C PRO A 72 -17.84 -7.95 11.64
N GLY A 73 -18.89 -7.38 12.25
CA GLY A 73 -19.78 -8.09 13.19
C GLY A 73 -19.11 -8.84 14.34
N THR A 74 -17.85 -8.56 14.70
CA THR A 74 -17.11 -9.29 15.73
C THR A 74 -17.87 -9.30 17.05
N LEU A 75 -18.44 -8.15 17.41
CA LEU A 75 -19.33 -8.01 18.57
C LEU A 75 -20.59 -8.85 18.43
N SER A 76 -21.20 -8.88 17.24
CA SER A 76 -22.38 -9.70 16.97
C SER A 76 -22.08 -11.19 17.10
N LEU A 77 -20.92 -11.66 16.63
CA LEU A 77 -20.46 -13.05 16.76
C LEU A 77 -20.18 -13.43 18.22
N ILE A 78 -19.54 -12.55 18.98
CA ILE A 78 -19.30 -12.77 20.42
C ILE A 78 -20.63 -12.86 21.17
N VAL A 79 -21.57 -11.95 20.90
CA VAL A 79 -22.89 -11.95 21.53
C VAL A 79 -23.67 -13.22 21.16
N LEU A 80 -23.71 -13.60 19.88
CA LEU A 80 -24.37 -14.83 19.44
C LEU A 80 -23.74 -16.08 20.06
N GLY A 81 -22.41 -16.13 20.16
CA GLY A 81 -21.70 -17.23 20.81
C GLY A 81 -22.04 -17.35 22.30
N LEU A 82 -22.07 -16.23 23.03
CA LEU A 82 -22.44 -16.20 24.44
C LEU A 82 -23.90 -16.60 24.66
N VAL A 83 -24.83 -16.09 23.85
CA VAL A 83 -26.25 -16.46 23.91
C VAL A 83 -26.46 -17.93 23.58
N GLY A 84 -25.76 -18.47 22.58
CA GLY A 84 -25.79 -19.88 22.22
C GLY A 84 -25.27 -20.81 23.33
N PHE A 85 -24.41 -20.31 24.22
CA PHE A 85 -23.85 -21.09 25.34
C PHE A 85 -24.79 -21.22 26.55
N ILE A 86 -25.75 -20.29 26.72
CA ILE A 86 -26.71 -20.29 27.83
C ILE A 86 -27.49 -21.62 27.98
N PRO A 87 -28.10 -22.21 26.92
CA PRO A 87 -28.79 -23.48 27.05
C PRO A 87 -27.85 -24.66 27.39
N MET A 88 -26.57 -24.57 27.04
CA MET A 88 -25.57 -25.61 27.33
C MET A 88 -25.19 -25.65 28.82
N LEU A 89 -25.13 -24.47 29.46
CA LEU A 89 -24.92 -24.35 30.90
C LEU A 89 -26.11 -24.85 31.72
N ARG A 90 -27.34 -24.73 31.18
CA ARG A 90 -28.56 -25.21 31.83
C ARG A 90 -28.74 -26.73 31.80
N ARG A 91 -28.04 -27.45 30.91
CA ARG A 91 -28.09 -28.92 30.82
C ARG A 91 -27.22 -29.66 31.85
N LYS A 92 -26.34 -28.94 32.57
CA LYS A 92 -25.43 -29.52 33.58
C LYS A 92 -25.90 -29.34 35.04
N LYS A 93 -27.09 -28.78 35.27
CA LYS A 93 -27.81 -28.83 36.54
C LYS A 93 -28.95 -29.83 36.42
#